data_AF-A0A945TR43-F1
#
_entry.id   AF-A0A945TR43-F1
#
_cell.length_a   1.000
_cell.length_b   1.000
_cell.length_c   1.000
_cell.angle_alpha   90.00
_cell.angle_beta   90.00
_cell.angle_gamma   90.00
#
_symmetry.space_group_name_H-M   'P 1'
#
loop_
_entity.id
_entity.type
_entity.pdbx_description
1 polymer ?
#
loop_
_entity_poly.entity_id
_entity_poly.type
_entity_poly.pdbx_seq_one_letter_code
_entity_poly.pdbx_strand_id
1 'polypeptide(L)' 'VIGKRCILAGAVGVADHVTICDDVHLTGMAMVTGSIDQPGMYSSGTGLLPTAEWRKAAVRFRQLDDLAKRIKALERSLK' A
#
# COMPACT_ATOMS: atom_id res chain seq x y z
N VAL A 1 8.59 -13.25 11.29
CA VAL A 1 8.18 -14.67 11.15
C VAL A 1 7.25 -14.80 9.96
N ILE A 2 7.39 -15.84 9.13
CA ILE A 2 6.54 -16.07 7.95
C ILE A 2 5.88 -17.44 8.10
N GLY A 3 4.56 -17.49 7.91
CA GLY A 3 3.75 -18.69 7.97
C GLY A 3 3.99 -19.68 6.83
N LYS A 4 3.18 -20.73 6.79
CA LYS A 4 3.24 -21.79 5.77
C LYS A 4 2.47 -21.37 4.52
N ARG A 5 2.88 -21.94 3.38
CA ARG A 5 2.22 -21.75 2.07
C ARG A 5 2.14 -20.28 1.62
N CYS A 6 3.03 -19.43 2.14
CA CYS A 6 3.17 -18.06 1.67
C CYS A 6 3.89 -18.03 0.31
N ILE A 7 3.46 -17.10 -0.54
CA ILE A 7 4.10 -16.80 -1.82
C ILE A 7 4.67 -15.40 -1.72
N LEU A 8 5.99 -15.27 -1.80
CA LEU A 8 6.70 -14.00 -1.88
C LEU A 8 7.21 -13.83 -3.31
N ALA A 9 6.59 -12.94 -4.08
CA ALA A 9 7.04 -12.65 -5.44
C ALA A 9 8.36 -11.87 -5.46
N GLY A 10 8.82 -11.50 -6.67
CA GLY A 10 10.10 -10.82 -6.85
C GLY A 10 10.19 -9.47 -6.13
N ALA A 11 11.35 -9.21 -5.50
CA ALA A 11 11.68 -7.95 -4.83
C ALA A 11 10.71 -7.53 -3.70
N VAL A 12 10.04 -8.49 -3.06
CA VAL A 12 9.31 -8.22 -1.82
C VAL A 12 10.28 -7.79 -0.71
N GLY A 13 9.94 -6.71 0.00
CA GLY A 13 10.58 -6.29 1.23
C GLY A 13 9.70 -6.60 2.43
N VAL A 14 10.30 -7.09 3.52
CA VAL A 14 9.60 -7.36 4.78
C VAL A 14 10.37 -6.67 5.90
N ALA A 15 9.70 -5.81 6.66
CA ALA A 15 10.29 -5.14 7.82
C ALA A 15 10.67 -6.15 8.91
N ASP A 16 11.57 -5.75 9.80
CA ASP A 16 11.85 -6.50 11.01
C ASP A 16 10.64 -6.50 11.96
N HIS A 17 10.62 -7.45 12.90
CA HIS A 17 9.58 -7.55 13.94
C HIS A 17 8.13 -7.71 13.45
N VAL A 18 7.90 -8.12 12.19
CA VAL A 18 6.55 -8.47 11.69
C VAL A 18 6.31 -9.99 11.66
N THR A 19 5.04 -10.37 11.78
CA THR A 19 4.57 -11.75 11.59
C THR A 19 3.58 -11.81 10.44
N ILE A 20 3.75 -12.78 9.55
CA ILE A 20 2.85 -13.04 8.42
C ILE A 20 2.22 -14.41 8.67
N CYS A 21 0.89 -14.49 8.66
CA CYS A 21 0.15 -15.74 8.84
C CYS A 21 0.31 -16.69 7.63
N ASP A 22 -0.24 -17.89 7.77
CA ASP A 22 -0.29 -18.87 6.69
C ASP A 22 -1.10 -18.33 5.47
N ASP A 23 -0.83 -18.89 4.30
CA ASP A 23 -1.63 -18.68 3.06
C ASP A 23 -1.68 -17.22 2.57
N VAL A 24 -0.56 -16.49 2.70
CA VAL A 24 -0.39 -15.11 2.22
C VAL A 24 0.37 -15.06 0.89
N HIS A 25 -0.14 -14.34 -0.09
CA HIS A 25 0.54 -14.03 -1.35
C HIS A 25 0.91 -12.55 -1.41
N LEU A 26 2.21 -12.25 -1.35
CA LEU A 26 2.77 -10.91 -1.55
C LEU A 26 3.16 -10.72 -3.02
N THR A 27 2.53 -9.77 -3.71
CA THR A 27 2.84 -9.49 -5.12
C THR A 27 4.22 -8.84 -5.28
N GLY A 28 4.71 -8.76 -6.52
CA GLY A 28 6.04 -8.21 -6.80
C GLY A 28 6.21 -6.80 -6.21
N MET A 29 7.38 -6.54 -5.63
CA MET A 29 7.73 -5.27 -4.98
C MET A 29 6.82 -4.86 -3.81
N ALA A 30 6.06 -5.79 -3.22
CA ALA A 30 5.33 -5.51 -1.99
C ALA A 30 6.30 -5.22 -0.83
N MET A 31 5.99 -4.21 -0.01
CA MET A 31 6.73 -3.81 1.19
C MET A 31 5.83 -4.02 2.41
N VAL A 32 6.13 -5.03 3.22
CA VAL A 32 5.38 -5.35 4.45
C VAL A 32 5.96 -4.56 5.60
N THR A 33 5.22 -3.58 6.10
CA THR A 33 5.62 -2.73 7.24
C THR A 33 4.89 -3.05 8.53
N GLY A 34 3.92 -3.97 8.51
CA GLY A 34 3.15 -4.42 9.67
C GLY A 34 2.80 -5.89 9.55
N SER A 35 2.43 -6.52 10.67
CA SER A 35 2.02 -7.93 10.69
C SER A 35 0.76 -8.16 9.86
N ILE A 36 0.69 -9.32 9.20
CA ILE A 36 -0.45 -9.79 8.41
C ILE A 36 -1.04 -10.99 9.14
N ASP A 37 -2.25 -10.83 9.66
CA ASP A 37 -2.97 -11.84 10.45
C ASP A 37 -4.09 -12.53 9.68
N GLN A 38 -4.36 -12.08 8.44
CA GLN A 38 -5.37 -12.66 7.57
C GLN A 38 -4.73 -13.25 6.29
N PRO A 39 -5.12 -14.49 5.91
CA PRO A 39 -4.76 -15.04 4.61
C PRO A 39 -5.26 -14.17 3.46
N GLY A 40 -4.53 -14.15 2.34
CA GLY A 40 -4.95 -13.40 1.16
C GLY A 40 -3.80 -12.86 0.32
N MET A 41 -4.15 -12.00 -0.64
CA MET A 41 -3.20 -11.37 -1.54
C MET A 41 -2.99 -9.90 -1.17
N TYR A 42 -1.73 -9.50 -1.03
CA TYR A 42 -1.33 -8.15 -0.63
C TYR A 42 -0.35 -7.56 -1.65
N SER A 43 -0.49 -6.26 -1.88
CA SER A 43 0.30 -5.49 -2.85
C SER A 43 0.71 -4.16 -2.24
N SER A 44 1.84 -3.63 -2.68
CA SER A 44 2.26 -2.26 -2.36
C SER A 44 2.98 -1.63 -3.55
N GLY A 45 3.19 -0.32 -3.47
CA GLY A 45 3.80 0.43 -4.55
C GLY A 45 2.74 1.01 -5.49
N THR A 46 3.16 2.01 -6.26
CA THR A 46 2.32 2.60 -7.31
C THR A 46 2.54 1.84 -8.61
N GLY A 47 1.53 1.79 -9.47
CA GLY A 47 1.71 1.28 -10.83
C GLY A 47 2.82 2.03 -11.59
N LEU A 48 3.41 1.37 -12.59
CA LEU A 48 4.37 1.99 -13.48
C LEU A 48 3.63 2.99 -14.39
N LEU A 49 4.14 4.22 -14.44
CA LEU A 49 3.61 5.30 -15.26
C LEU A 49 4.76 5.97 -16.02
N PRO A 50 4.50 6.61 -17.17
CA PRO A 50 5.47 7.51 -17.79
C PRO A 50 5.96 8.55 -16.78
N THR A 51 7.26 8.87 -16.78
CA THR A 51 7.90 9.70 -15.74
C THR A 51 7.20 11.04 -15.49
N ALA A 52 6.70 11.69 -16.53
CA ALA A 52 5.98 12.96 -16.41
C ALA A 52 4.65 12.81 -15.65
N GLU A 53 3.93 11.71 -15.87
CA GLU A 53 2.69 11.39 -15.18
C GLU A 53 2.96 10.92 -13.76
N TRP A 54 3.97 10.06 -13.58
CA TRP A 54 4.40 9.60 -12.28
C TRP A 54 4.77 10.76 -11.35
N ARG A 55 5.53 11.75 -11.83
CA ARG A 55 5.89 12.94 -11.02
C ARG A 55 4.68 13.71 -10.54
N LYS A 56 3.66 13.86 -11.40
CA LYS A 56 2.40 14.51 -11.04
C LYS A 56 1.66 13.69 -9.98
N ALA A 57 1.53 12.38 -10.18
CA ALA A 57 0.89 11.47 -9.22
C ALA A 57 1.60 11.47 -7.86
N ALA A 58 2.93 11.39 -7.84
CA ALA A 58 3.77 11.45 -6.65
C ALA A 58 3.54 12.71 -5.81
N VAL A 59 3.35 13.88 -6.46
CA VAL A 59 2.99 15.11 -5.76
C VAL A 59 1.59 15.03 -5.17
N ARG A 60 0.62 14.44 -5.87
CA ARG A 60 -0.75 14.29 -5.36
C ARG A 60 -0.84 13.41 -4.13
N PHE A 61 -0.02 12.35 -4.02
CA PHE A 61 0.05 11.53 -2.80
C PHE A 61 0.36 12.37 -1.55
N ARG A 62 1.26 13.35 -1.65
CA ARG A 62 1.57 14.28 -0.54
C ARG A 62 0.45 15.27 -0.23
N GLN A 63 -0.48 15.48 -1.16
CA GLN A 63 -1.60 16.42 -1.03
C GLN A 63 -2.91 15.73 -0.62
N LEU A 64 -2.93 14.40 -0.48
CA LEU A 64 -4.16 13.64 -0.20
C LEU A 64 -4.85 14.10 1.10
N ASP A 65 -4.09 14.41 2.14
CA ASP A 65 -4.65 14.88 3.42
C ASP A 65 -5.34 16.25 3.29
N ASP A 66 -4.74 17.19 2.54
CA ASP A 66 -5.35 18.49 2.25
C ASP A 66 -6.63 18.33 1.41
N LEU A 67 -6.57 17.47 0.39
CA LEU A 67 -7.75 17.14 -0.42
C LEU A 67 -8.88 16.56 0.44
N ALA A 68 -8.58 15.64 1.35
CA ALA A 68 -9.57 15.06 2.26
C ALA A 68 -10.21 16.12 3.17
N LYS A 69 -9.41 17.05 3.72
CA LYS A 69 -9.90 18.18 4.53
C LYS A 69 -10.82 19.10 3.73
N ARG A 70 -10.44 19.43 2.49
CA ARG A 70 -11.24 20.28 1.60
C ARG A 70 -12.56 19.63 1.21
N ILE A 71 -12.56 18.35 0.87
CA ILE A 71 -13.78 17.58 0.58
C ILE A 71 -14.70 17.60 1.80
N LYS A 72 -14.19 17.30 2.99
CA LYS A 72 -14.98 17.33 4.23
C LYS A 72 -15.58 18.71 4.54
N ALA A 73 -14.87 19.79 4.23
CA ALA A 73 -15.40 21.15 4.39
C ALA A 73 -16.54 21.44 3.40
N LEU A 74 -16.39 21.04 2.13
CA LEU A 74 -17.42 21.19 1.11
C LEU A 74 -18.68 20.38 1.45
N GLU A 75 -18.53 19.12 1.88
CA GLU A 75 -19.64 18.28 2.32
C GLU A 75 -20.41 18.88 3.50
N ARG A 76 -19.73 19.63 4.38
CA ARG A 76 -20.37 20.34 5.49
C ARG A 76 -21.12 21.59 5.05
N SER A 77 -20.64 22.31 4.03
CA SER A 77 -21.31 23.52 3.52
C SER A 77 -22.52 23.23 2.63
N LEU A 78 -22.62 22.00 2.11
CA LEU A 78 -23.74 21.52 1.28
C LEU A 78 -24.84 20.85 2.12
N LYS A 79 -24.61 20.66 3.42
CA LYS A 79 -25.63 20.29 4.40
C LYS A 79 -26.31 21.55 4.93
#